data_AF-A0AAX0WNX3-F1
#
_entry.id   AF-A0AAX0WNX3-F1
#
_cell.length_a   1.000
_cell.length_b   1.000
_cell.length_c   1.000
_cell.angle_alpha   90.00
_cell.angle_beta   90.00
_cell.angle_gamma   90.00
#
_symmetry.space_group_name_H-M   'P 1'
#
loop_
_entity.id
_entity.type
_entity.pdbx_description
1 polymer ?
#
loop_
_entity_poly.entity_id
_entity_poly.type
_entity_poly.pdbx_seq_one_letter_code
_entity_poly.pdbx_strand_id
1 'polypeptide(L)'
;MFFKAEKKSPSLEIVQSFADVYYPTLKLHPKMLEQLSWLQNNSVNTSQSNVHLKQDFVNIEVKRILSRFYSFKLLMEGGSLAYATFAQSQTEDVVLSEDNFNRLSHFIQELTPDARECLMATCFITKSDQAIMAVPEEQRSKLPADSEQFITHTVTHFPKLFPICTLLTSEAVDLLPYAFYKNSHARQILDMEGGYNMVSNMAAAIRNGEITKEQYNLWFARWIINIAGLDGHINHKGSIYLTEPVANCIWALKLELDQLWLNPKHQVIDNYLAFREKQLEVNNKYIAYLGAIMRQYSPTKGLEIQTWFESLSQSEQQERIQVFKEQLEQTKVTPTFKPPVLVSLLQLGCLVPDALTIFTEIESQAAQIYTAAIANGRVSESTPLSYRNVAFKELLSPIKDFYNRNHCLPELTINSDGYLIVTAEALQEENTVKKVV
;
A
#
# COMPACT_ATOMS: atom_id res chain seq x y z
N MET A 1 -12.78 45.87 -20.86
CA MET A 1 -13.08 44.42 -20.87
C MET A 1 -12.86 43.92 -19.45
N PHE A 2 -13.91 43.85 -18.62
CA PHE A 2 -13.78 43.31 -17.27
C PHE A 2 -13.80 41.79 -17.39
N PHE A 3 -12.67 41.14 -17.14
CA PHE A 3 -12.65 39.70 -16.92
C PHE A 3 -13.51 39.42 -15.69
N LYS A 4 -14.70 38.86 -15.90
CA LYS A 4 -15.46 38.23 -14.80
C LYS A 4 -14.55 37.16 -14.24
N ALA A 5 -14.06 37.34 -13.01
CA ALA A 5 -13.40 36.28 -12.29
C ALA A 5 -14.39 35.10 -12.19
N GLU A 6 -14.08 33.99 -12.87
CA GLU A 6 -14.84 32.77 -12.72
C GLU A 6 -14.76 32.36 -11.24
N LYS A 7 -15.93 32.25 -10.62
CA LYS A 7 -16.04 31.83 -9.23
C LYS A 7 -15.52 30.39 -9.14
N LYS A 8 -14.43 30.18 -8.41
CA LYS A 8 -13.87 28.83 -8.22
C LYS A 8 -14.92 27.94 -7.56
N SER A 9 -14.90 26.65 -7.87
CA SER A 9 -15.77 25.70 -7.19
C SER A 9 -15.39 25.65 -5.69
N PRO A 10 -16.36 25.48 -4.77
CA PRO A 10 -16.05 25.40 -3.34
C PRO A 10 -15.00 24.34 -3.01
N SER A 11 -15.03 23.18 -3.68
CA SER A 11 -14.05 22.11 -3.50
C SER A 11 -12.62 22.55 -3.86
N LEU A 12 -12.44 23.39 -4.90
CA LEU A 12 -11.13 23.91 -5.28
C LEU A 12 -10.58 24.88 -4.23
N GLU A 13 -11.42 25.77 -3.70
CA GLU A 13 -11.02 26.74 -2.67
C GLU A 13 -10.58 26.05 -1.38
N ILE A 14 -11.29 24.99 -1.00
CA ILE A 14 -10.98 24.13 0.15
C ILE A 14 -9.59 23.48 0.00
N VAL A 15 -9.34 22.83 -1.15
CA VAL A 15 -8.06 22.17 -1.44
C VAL A 15 -6.92 23.19 -1.44
N GLN A 16 -7.10 24.32 -2.13
CA GLN A 16 -6.09 25.37 -2.22
C GLN A 16 -5.73 25.93 -0.84
N SER A 17 -6.74 26.28 -0.04
CA SER A 17 -6.54 26.85 1.30
C SER A 17 -5.76 25.88 2.20
N PHE A 18 -6.07 24.59 2.11
CA PHE A 18 -5.33 23.57 2.84
C PHE A 18 -3.88 23.45 2.37
N ALA A 19 -3.65 23.44 1.05
CA ALA A 19 -2.30 23.40 0.49
C ALA A 19 -1.47 24.62 0.91
N ASP A 20 -2.05 25.82 0.87
CA ASP A 20 -1.36 27.06 1.25
C ASP A 20 -0.95 27.08 2.73
N VAL A 21 -1.77 26.50 3.61
CA VAL A 21 -1.49 26.44 5.05
C VAL A 21 -0.42 25.39 5.38
N TYR A 22 -0.53 24.18 4.85
CA TYR A 22 0.30 23.05 5.27
C TYR A 22 1.50 22.80 4.35
N TYR A 23 1.46 23.30 3.12
CA TYR A 23 2.50 23.14 2.11
C TYR A 23 2.76 24.46 1.37
N PRO A 24 3.09 25.57 2.07
CA PRO A 24 3.18 26.91 1.47
C PRO A 24 4.24 27.03 0.35
N THR A 25 5.19 26.11 0.30
CA THR A 25 6.24 26.04 -0.74
C THR A 25 5.78 25.28 -1.99
N LEU A 26 4.69 24.52 -1.92
CA LEU A 26 4.15 23.80 -3.07
C LEU A 26 3.38 24.73 -4.01
N LYS A 27 3.94 24.95 -5.20
CA LYS A 27 3.25 25.61 -6.30
C LYS A 27 2.39 24.59 -7.05
N LEU A 28 1.07 24.62 -6.83
CA LEU A 28 0.12 23.75 -7.51
C LEU A 28 -0.37 24.37 -8.81
N HIS A 29 -0.24 23.63 -9.92
CA HIS A 29 -0.84 24.03 -11.19
C HIS A 29 -2.38 23.90 -11.13
N PRO A 30 -3.17 24.74 -11.85
CA PRO A 30 -4.63 24.60 -11.89
C PRO A 30 -5.15 23.19 -12.18
N LYS A 31 -4.47 22.44 -13.06
CA LYS A 31 -4.80 21.03 -13.35
C LYS A 31 -4.52 20.05 -12.22
N MET A 32 -3.53 20.33 -11.37
CA MET A 32 -3.30 19.56 -10.13
C MET A 32 -4.45 19.82 -9.13
N LEU A 33 -4.87 21.07 -8.98
CA LEU A 33 -5.99 21.45 -8.12
C LEU A 33 -7.31 20.84 -8.62
N GLU A 34 -7.55 20.88 -9.93
CA GLU A 34 -8.68 20.23 -10.58
C GLU A 34 -8.70 18.73 -10.23
N GLN A 35 -7.58 18.03 -10.43
CA GLN A 35 -7.44 16.60 -10.10
C GLN A 35 -7.70 16.31 -8.62
N LEU A 36 -7.19 17.14 -7.71
CA LEU A 36 -7.41 17.02 -6.27
C LEU A 36 -8.87 17.28 -5.88
N SER A 37 -9.54 18.22 -6.56
CA SER A 37 -10.93 18.58 -6.26
C SER A 37 -11.90 17.43 -6.52
N TRP A 38 -11.56 16.49 -7.41
CA TRP A 38 -12.34 15.27 -7.65
C TRP A 38 -12.48 14.43 -6.38
N LEU A 39 -11.54 14.57 -5.42
CA LEU A 39 -11.50 13.72 -4.23
C LEU A 39 -12.34 14.24 -3.08
N GLN A 40 -12.77 15.50 -3.09
CA GLN A 40 -13.46 16.08 -1.92
C GLN A 40 -14.77 15.38 -1.59
N ASN A 41 -15.54 14.99 -2.62
CA ASN A 41 -16.82 14.28 -2.47
C ASN A 41 -16.74 12.83 -2.96
N ASN A 42 -15.53 12.27 -3.02
CA ASN A 42 -15.31 10.95 -3.58
C ASN A 42 -15.83 9.87 -2.64
N SER A 43 -16.75 9.05 -3.15
CA SER A 43 -17.30 7.88 -2.45
C SER A 43 -16.41 6.65 -2.59
N VAL A 44 -15.46 6.66 -3.54
CA VAL A 44 -14.48 5.59 -3.71
C VAL A 44 -13.55 5.56 -2.51
N ASN A 45 -13.67 4.52 -1.69
CA ASN A 45 -12.74 4.27 -0.61
C ASN A 45 -11.45 3.66 -1.18
N THR A 46 -10.32 4.36 -1.06
CA THR A 46 -9.00 3.86 -1.50
C THR A 46 -8.41 2.89 -0.47
N SER A 47 -7.26 2.28 -0.77
CA SER A 47 -6.63 1.27 0.10
C SER A 47 -6.16 1.76 1.47
N GLN A 48 -6.42 3.00 1.81
CA GLN A 48 -6.12 3.53 3.11
C GLN A 48 -7.18 4.52 3.60
N SER A 49 -8.32 4.70 2.90
CA SER A 49 -9.45 5.49 3.42
C SER A 49 -10.06 4.80 4.63
N ASN A 50 -10.19 5.50 5.76
CA ASN A 50 -10.99 5.05 6.89
C ASN A 50 -12.37 5.70 6.79
N VAL A 51 -13.39 4.90 6.45
CA VAL A 51 -14.79 5.34 6.32
C VAL A 51 -15.42 5.78 7.65
N HIS A 52 -14.77 5.47 8.77
CA HIS A 52 -15.22 5.77 10.13
C HIS A 52 -14.53 7.00 10.74
N LEU A 53 -13.50 7.55 10.09
CA LEU A 53 -12.97 8.86 10.50
C LEU A 53 -14.01 9.94 10.20
N LYS A 54 -14.26 10.81 11.18
CA LYS A 54 -15.09 12.01 10.97
C LYS A 54 -14.60 12.73 9.71
N GLN A 55 -15.53 13.11 8.83
CA GLN A 55 -15.20 13.96 7.69
C GLN A 55 -14.49 15.21 8.22
N ASP A 56 -13.19 15.28 7.92
CA ASP A 56 -12.45 16.52 8.04
C ASP A 56 -12.88 17.45 6.88
N PHE A 57 -12.55 18.72 6.99
CA PHE A 57 -12.81 19.72 5.95
C PHE A 57 -12.16 19.38 4.60
N VAL A 58 -11.10 18.58 4.61
CA VAL A 58 -10.39 18.09 3.42
C VAL A 58 -10.33 16.58 3.42
N ASN A 59 -10.74 15.96 2.31
CA ASN A 59 -10.66 14.51 2.12
C ASN A 59 -9.23 13.98 2.37
N ILE A 60 -9.14 12.85 3.08
CA ILE A 60 -7.88 12.20 3.47
C ILE A 60 -6.95 11.92 2.27
N GLU A 61 -7.48 11.59 1.10
CA GLU A 61 -6.69 11.31 -0.10
C GLU A 61 -6.04 12.55 -0.67
N VAL A 62 -6.68 13.72 -0.56
CA VAL A 62 -6.07 15.00 -0.92
C VAL A 62 -4.82 15.22 -0.08
N LYS A 63 -4.91 15.00 1.23
CA LYS A 63 -3.77 15.15 2.14
C LYS A 63 -2.62 14.22 1.78
N ARG A 64 -2.92 12.96 1.45
CA ARG A 64 -1.93 11.96 1.02
C ARG A 64 -1.27 12.30 -0.30
N ILE A 65 -2.04 12.77 -1.29
CA ILE A 65 -1.47 13.20 -2.58
C ILE A 65 -0.54 14.39 -2.38
N LEU A 66 -0.95 15.39 -1.59
CA LEU A 66 -0.11 16.55 -1.29
C LEU A 66 1.17 16.15 -0.57
N SER A 67 1.09 15.26 0.42
CA SER A 67 2.27 14.73 1.10
C SER A 67 3.19 13.96 0.14
N ARG A 68 2.66 13.05 -0.69
CA ARG A 68 3.44 12.35 -1.74
C ARG A 68 4.15 13.34 -2.67
N PHE A 69 3.43 14.35 -3.16
CA PHE A 69 3.99 15.36 -4.05
C PHE A 69 5.04 16.22 -3.35
N TYR A 70 4.84 16.56 -2.07
CA TYR A 70 5.82 17.28 -1.27
C TYR A 70 7.10 16.47 -1.06
N SER A 71 6.97 15.20 -0.68
CA SER A 71 8.10 14.27 -0.57
C SER A 71 8.84 14.11 -1.89
N PHE A 72 8.13 14.03 -3.02
CA PHE A 72 8.74 14.04 -4.35
C PHE A 72 9.56 15.31 -4.61
N LYS A 73 9.04 16.50 -4.26
CA LYS A 73 9.78 17.76 -4.41
C LYS A 73 11.04 17.79 -3.56
N LEU A 74 10.97 17.38 -2.29
CA LEU A 74 12.13 17.31 -1.41
C LEU A 74 13.20 16.34 -1.93
N LEU A 75 12.80 15.15 -2.41
CA LEU A 75 13.72 14.19 -3.01
C LEU A 75 14.30 14.69 -4.36
N MET A 76 13.54 15.46 -5.12
CA MET A 76 14.04 16.12 -6.34
C MET A 76 15.03 17.25 -6.03
N GLU A 77 14.86 17.96 -4.91
CA GLU A 77 15.78 19.03 -4.46
C GLU A 77 17.08 18.44 -3.91
N GLY A 78 17.00 17.44 -3.04
CA GLY A 78 18.14 16.81 -2.39
C GLY A 78 18.88 17.74 -1.41
N GLY A 79 19.97 17.23 -0.82
CA GLY A 79 20.83 17.99 0.08
C GLY A 79 20.24 18.23 1.47
N SER A 80 21.04 18.87 2.33
CA SER A 80 20.79 18.91 3.78
C SER A 80 19.51 19.64 4.19
N LEU A 81 19.12 20.69 3.46
CA LEU A 81 17.89 21.44 3.79
C LEU A 81 16.63 20.65 3.44
N ALA A 82 16.61 19.99 2.28
CA ALA A 82 15.50 19.13 1.88
C ALA A 82 15.41 17.91 2.81
N TYR A 83 16.56 17.33 3.18
CA TYR A 83 16.65 16.25 4.17
C TYR A 83 16.05 16.66 5.51
N ALA A 84 16.50 17.79 6.10
CA ALA A 84 16.00 18.26 7.39
C ALA A 84 14.48 18.44 7.37
N THR A 85 13.94 18.95 6.27
CA THR A 85 12.49 19.13 6.08
C THR A 85 11.76 17.79 5.88
N PHE A 86 12.39 16.84 5.21
CA PHE A 86 11.84 15.50 4.93
C PHE A 86 11.75 14.67 6.22
N ALA A 87 12.77 14.71 7.05
CA ALA A 87 12.93 13.88 8.24
C ALA A 87 12.31 14.48 9.52
N GLN A 88 11.91 15.77 9.52
CA GLN A 88 11.47 16.47 10.74
C GLN A 88 10.30 15.82 11.50
N SER A 89 9.46 15.02 10.85
CA SER A 89 8.32 14.33 11.48
C SER A 89 8.65 12.93 11.98
N GLN A 90 9.87 12.45 11.78
CA GLN A 90 10.29 11.11 12.16
C GLN A 90 10.81 11.11 13.59
N THR A 91 10.62 10.01 14.29
CA THR A 91 11.15 9.81 15.65
C THR A 91 12.65 9.55 15.60
N GLU A 92 13.39 10.10 16.56
CA GLU A 92 14.87 10.03 16.63
C GLU A 92 15.41 8.59 16.50
N ASP A 93 14.74 7.60 17.09
CA ASP A 93 15.18 6.19 17.10
C ASP A 93 15.20 5.52 15.73
N VAL A 94 14.45 6.04 14.75
CA VAL A 94 14.34 5.45 13.41
C VAL A 94 14.49 6.47 12.29
N VAL A 95 14.90 7.70 12.60
CA VAL A 95 15.01 8.78 11.61
C VAL A 95 15.88 8.35 10.44
N LEU A 96 15.41 8.60 9.22
CA LEU A 96 16.15 8.40 7.98
C LEU A 96 17.48 9.15 8.08
N SER A 97 18.59 8.51 7.74
CA SER A 97 19.87 9.20 7.66
C SER A 97 19.95 10.13 6.44
N GLU A 98 20.74 11.19 6.55
CA GLU A 98 20.99 12.11 5.43
C GLU A 98 21.60 11.37 4.23
N ASP A 99 22.48 10.40 4.46
CA ASP A 99 23.09 9.59 3.41
C ASP A 99 22.05 8.77 2.64
N ASN A 100 21.13 8.09 3.34
CA ASN A 100 20.07 7.35 2.65
C ASN A 100 19.07 8.29 1.96
N PHE A 101 18.77 9.44 2.55
CA PHE A 101 17.96 10.46 1.86
C PHE A 101 18.62 10.91 0.55
N ASN A 102 19.91 11.24 0.58
CA ASN A 102 20.64 11.68 -0.60
C ASN A 102 20.77 10.55 -1.64
N ARG A 103 20.90 9.29 -1.22
CA ARG A 103 20.87 8.13 -2.12
C ARG A 103 19.52 7.98 -2.82
N LEU A 104 18.41 8.15 -2.10
CA LEU A 104 17.05 8.13 -2.66
C LEU A 104 16.83 9.31 -3.63
N SER A 105 17.30 10.50 -3.22
CA SER A 105 17.26 11.73 -4.02
C SER A 105 18.01 11.54 -5.34
N HIS A 106 19.25 11.04 -5.28
CA HIS A 106 20.07 10.80 -6.46
C HIS A 106 19.40 9.82 -7.43
N PHE A 107 18.87 8.69 -6.93
CA PHE A 107 18.15 7.71 -7.75
C PHE A 107 16.96 8.33 -8.51
N ILE A 108 16.23 9.26 -7.88
CA ILE A 108 15.10 9.97 -8.52
C ILE A 108 15.61 11.03 -9.52
N GLN A 109 16.68 11.74 -9.18
CA GLN A 109 17.29 12.75 -10.05
C GLN A 109 17.93 12.14 -11.31
N GLU A 110 18.43 10.90 -11.26
CA GLU A 110 19.00 10.20 -12.42
C GLU A 110 17.97 9.82 -13.49
N LEU A 111 16.67 9.82 -13.17
CA LEU A 111 15.62 9.59 -14.17
C LEU A 111 15.65 10.65 -15.27
N THR A 112 15.23 10.29 -16.48
CA THR A 112 15.11 11.25 -17.59
C THR A 112 14.09 12.35 -17.27
N PRO A 113 14.14 13.52 -17.94
CA PRO A 113 13.14 14.57 -17.77
C PRO A 113 11.69 14.06 -17.88
N ASP A 114 11.36 13.31 -18.94
CA ASP A 114 10.02 12.74 -19.14
C ASP A 114 9.63 11.73 -18.05
N ALA A 115 10.58 10.91 -17.58
CA ALA A 115 10.33 9.98 -16.48
C ALA A 115 10.05 10.71 -15.16
N ARG A 116 10.70 11.84 -14.90
CA ARG A 116 10.42 12.67 -13.71
C ARG A 116 9.07 13.38 -13.81
N GLU A 117 8.67 13.83 -15.00
CA GLU A 117 7.33 14.37 -15.24
C GLU A 117 6.24 13.29 -15.07
N CYS A 118 6.45 12.10 -15.62
CA CYS A 118 5.59 10.94 -15.40
C CYS A 118 5.49 10.61 -13.89
N LEU A 119 6.62 10.55 -13.19
CA LEU A 119 6.68 10.28 -11.75
C LEU A 119 5.89 11.33 -10.95
N MET A 120 6.02 12.61 -11.29
CA MET A 120 5.21 13.68 -10.70
C MET A 120 3.70 13.42 -10.90
N ALA A 121 3.26 13.07 -12.11
CA ALA A 121 1.84 12.79 -12.35
C ALA A 121 1.31 11.60 -11.53
N THR A 122 2.15 10.58 -11.30
CA THR A 122 1.76 9.43 -10.47
C THR A 122 1.42 9.80 -9.02
N CYS A 123 1.87 10.96 -8.53
CA CYS A 123 1.47 11.46 -7.22
C CYS A 123 -0.04 11.75 -7.16
N PHE A 124 -0.65 12.16 -8.27
CA PHE A 124 -2.02 12.65 -8.33
C PHE A 124 -3.03 11.64 -8.90
N ILE A 125 -2.57 10.69 -9.73
CA ILE A 125 -3.44 9.68 -10.34
C ILE A 125 -3.95 8.74 -9.24
N THR A 126 -5.28 8.69 -9.11
CA THR A 126 -5.99 7.80 -8.19
C THR A 126 -7.38 7.49 -8.73
N LYS A 127 -8.00 6.41 -8.26
CA LYS A 127 -9.39 6.07 -8.59
C LYS A 127 -10.35 7.02 -7.86
N SER A 128 -11.31 7.58 -8.59
CA SER A 128 -12.38 8.43 -8.04
C SER A 128 -13.66 8.29 -8.86
N ASP A 129 -14.78 8.73 -8.30
CA ASP A 129 -16.08 8.76 -8.99
C ASP A 129 -15.98 9.54 -10.30
N GLN A 130 -15.32 10.71 -10.28
CA GLN A 130 -15.10 11.53 -11.47
C GLN A 130 -14.20 10.83 -12.49
N ALA A 131 -13.17 10.10 -12.05
CA ALA A 131 -12.34 9.31 -12.96
C ALA A 131 -13.15 8.19 -13.64
N ILE A 132 -14.03 7.52 -12.89
CA ILE A 132 -14.95 6.51 -13.45
C ILE A 132 -15.93 7.15 -14.44
N MET A 133 -16.50 8.30 -14.10
CA MET A 133 -17.43 9.03 -14.99
C MET A 133 -16.75 9.59 -16.24
N ALA A 134 -15.45 9.89 -16.18
CA ALA A 134 -14.68 10.36 -17.33
C ALA A 134 -14.37 9.24 -18.34
N VAL A 135 -14.50 7.96 -17.95
CA VAL A 135 -14.39 6.83 -18.89
C VAL A 135 -15.65 6.79 -19.79
N PRO A 136 -15.50 6.49 -21.11
CA PRO A 136 -16.63 6.30 -22.01
C PRO A 136 -17.66 5.33 -21.46
N GLU A 137 -18.94 5.67 -21.57
CA GLU A 137 -20.04 4.96 -20.90
C GLU A 137 -20.06 3.47 -21.24
N GLU A 138 -19.81 3.12 -22.49
CA GLU A 138 -19.76 1.76 -23.02
C GLU A 138 -18.61 0.90 -22.45
N GLN A 139 -17.61 1.52 -21.80
CA GLN A 139 -16.49 0.82 -21.16
C GLN A 139 -16.63 0.75 -19.63
N ARG A 140 -17.53 1.53 -19.02
CA ARG A 140 -17.61 1.63 -17.55
C ARG A 140 -17.93 0.31 -16.86
N SER A 141 -18.75 -0.55 -17.48
CA SER A 141 -19.10 -1.87 -16.94
C SER A 141 -17.95 -2.88 -16.94
N LYS A 142 -16.85 -2.59 -17.65
CA LYS A 142 -15.65 -3.45 -17.74
C LYS A 142 -14.52 -2.95 -16.85
N LEU A 143 -14.74 -1.89 -16.10
CA LEU A 143 -13.70 -1.30 -15.25
C LEU A 143 -13.36 -2.22 -14.07
N PRO A 144 -12.06 -2.40 -13.77
CA PRO A 144 -11.66 -3.15 -12.58
C PRO A 144 -12.19 -2.53 -11.28
N ALA A 145 -12.65 -3.41 -10.38
CA ALA A 145 -13.05 -3.03 -9.03
C ALA A 145 -11.85 -2.57 -8.18
N ASP A 146 -10.71 -3.25 -8.31
CA ASP A 146 -9.46 -2.88 -7.65
C ASP A 146 -8.92 -1.53 -8.17
N SER A 147 -8.41 -0.72 -7.24
CA SER A 147 -7.96 0.64 -7.55
C SER A 147 -6.69 0.68 -8.41
N GLU A 148 -5.72 -0.21 -8.17
CA GLU A 148 -4.47 -0.23 -8.93
C GLU A 148 -4.69 -0.83 -10.32
N GLN A 149 -5.52 -1.87 -10.44
CA GLN A 149 -5.94 -2.40 -11.74
C GLN A 149 -6.73 -1.37 -12.55
N PHE A 150 -7.62 -0.61 -11.92
CA PHE A 150 -8.34 0.49 -12.56
C PHE A 150 -7.37 1.56 -13.09
N ILE A 151 -6.40 1.98 -12.27
CA ILE A 151 -5.41 2.97 -12.68
C ILE A 151 -4.58 2.44 -13.85
N THR A 152 -4.06 1.22 -13.74
CA THR A 152 -3.29 0.56 -14.80
C THR A 152 -4.06 0.53 -16.13
N HIS A 153 -5.34 0.14 -16.10
CA HIS A 153 -6.21 0.13 -17.27
C HIS A 153 -6.40 1.54 -17.85
N THR A 154 -6.74 2.51 -17.00
CA THR A 154 -7.09 3.87 -17.45
C THR A 154 -5.89 4.66 -17.94
N VAL A 155 -4.71 4.55 -17.33
CA VAL A 155 -3.50 5.21 -17.87
C VAL A 155 -3.03 4.61 -19.19
N THR A 156 -3.36 3.34 -19.44
CA THR A 156 -3.02 2.65 -20.70
C THR A 156 -3.96 3.05 -21.84
N HIS A 157 -5.27 3.14 -21.58
CA HIS A 157 -6.26 3.33 -22.64
C HIS A 157 -6.82 4.76 -22.72
N PHE A 158 -6.82 5.49 -21.60
CA PHE A 158 -7.50 6.76 -21.45
C PHE A 158 -6.69 7.77 -20.61
N PRO A 159 -5.36 7.93 -20.81
CA PRO A 159 -4.52 8.75 -19.91
C PRO A 159 -4.99 10.20 -19.79
N LYS A 160 -5.54 10.76 -20.88
CA LYS A 160 -6.05 12.14 -20.95
C LYS A 160 -7.32 12.37 -20.11
N LEU A 161 -7.93 11.33 -19.53
CA LEU A 161 -9.07 11.50 -18.61
C LEU A 161 -8.62 12.24 -17.34
N PHE A 162 -7.39 12.03 -16.90
CA PHE A 162 -6.87 12.65 -15.67
C PHE A 162 -6.37 14.07 -15.99
N PRO A 163 -6.89 15.14 -15.35
CA PRO A 163 -6.43 16.50 -15.58
C PRO A 163 -4.91 16.67 -15.51
N ILE A 164 -4.24 15.97 -14.61
CA ILE A 164 -2.77 16.05 -14.45
C ILE A 164 -2.01 15.60 -15.71
N CYS A 165 -2.54 14.63 -16.46
CA CYS A 165 -1.90 14.11 -17.68
C CYS A 165 -1.91 15.13 -18.83
N THR A 166 -2.74 16.17 -18.75
CA THR A 166 -2.72 17.26 -19.75
C THR A 166 -1.50 18.17 -19.64
N LEU A 167 -0.71 18.05 -18.57
CA LEU A 167 0.54 18.79 -18.36
C LEU A 167 1.76 18.04 -18.88
N LEU A 168 1.61 16.78 -19.28
CA LEU A 168 2.71 15.90 -19.65
C LEU A 168 3.06 16.02 -21.14
N THR A 169 4.34 15.82 -21.46
CA THR A 169 4.78 15.52 -22.84
C THR A 169 4.17 14.20 -23.32
N SER A 170 4.19 13.96 -24.64
CA SER A 170 3.68 12.68 -25.17
C SER A 170 4.53 11.51 -24.66
N GLU A 171 5.83 11.73 -24.59
CA GLU A 171 6.84 10.82 -24.07
C GLU A 171 6.59 10.48 -22.59
N ALA A 172 6.26 11.47 -21.75
CA ALA A 172 5.91 11.23 -20.35
C ALA A 172 4.57 10.49 -20.18
N VAL A 173 3.59 10.73 -21.06
CA VAL A 173 2.32 9.97 -21.05
C VAL A 173 2.57 8.50 -21.40
N ASP A 174 3.41 8.21 -22.39
CA ASP A 174 3.74 6.85 -22.83
C ASP A 174 4.46 6.02 -21.75
N LEU A 175 5.02 6.68 -20.73
CA LEU A 175 5.66 6.04 -19.58
C LEU A 175 4.68 5.61 -18.47
N LEU A 176 3.46 6.15 -18.43
CA LEU A 176 2.49 5.87 -17.36
C LEU A 176 2.16 4.37 -17.18
N PRO A 177 1.96 3.56 -18.25
CA PRO A 177 1.69 2.13 -18.10
C PRO A 177 2.83 1.36 -17.40
N TYR A 178 4.06 1.87 -17.49
CA TYR A 178 5.22 1.27 -16.83
C TYR A 178 5.36 1.74 -15.38
N ALA A 179 5.03 3.01 -15.10
CA ALA A 179 4.96 3.48 -13.72
C ALA A 179 3.90 2.68 -12.93
N PHE A 180 2.74 2.40 -13.53
CA PHE A 180 1.67 1.56 -12.97
C PHE A 180 1.72 0.12 -13.52
N TYR A 181 2.89 -0.51 -13.44
CA TYR A 181 3.07 -1.84 -14.03
C TYR A 181 2.12 -2.89 -13.40
N LYS A 182 1.38 -3.60 -14.27
CA LYS A 182 0.28 -4.50 -13.90
C LYS A 182 0.68 -5.57 -12.86
N ASN A 183 -0.09 -5.64 -11.77
CA ASN A 183 0.05 -6.61 -10.67
C ASN A 183 1.50 -6.74 -10.15
N SER A 184 2.28 -5.67 -10.16
CA SER A 184 3.63 -5.65 -9.60
C SER A 184 3.83 -4.41 -8.75
N HIS A 185 3.80 -4.62 -7.43
CA HIS A 185 3.79 -3.55 -6.45
C HIS A 185 4.97 -3.73 -5.49
N ALA A 186 6.02 -2.90 -5.62
CA ALA A 186 7.22 -3.06 -4.79
C ALA A 186 6.91 -2.91 -3.29
N ARG A 187 5.90 -2.10 -2.93
CA ARG A 187 5.43 -2.01 -1.54
C ARG A 187 4.84 -3.33 -1.03
N GLN A 188 4.08 -4.05 -1.85
CA GLN A 188 3.52 -5.36 -1.44
C GLN A 188 4.62 -6.40 -1.26
N ILE A 189 5.69 -6.31 -2.06
CA ILE A 189 6.88 -7.17 -1.89
C ILE A 189 7.61 -6.79 -0.59
N LEU A 190 7.81 -5.49 -0.34
CA LEU A 190 8.45 -4.97 0.88
C LEU A 190 7.74 -5.46 2.14
N ASP A 191 6.40 -5.37 2.16
CA ASP A 191 5.54 -5.79 3.28
C ASP A 191 5.21 -7.30 3.25
N MET A 192 5.72 -8.06 2.28
CA MET A 192 5.47 -9.50 2.09
C MET A 192 3.98 -9.88 2.08
N GLU A 193 3.18 -9.11 1.35
CA GLU A 193 1.72 -9.27 1.33
C GLU A 193 1.24 -10.48 0.50
N GLY A 194 1.99 -10.88 -0.52
CA GLY A 194 1.72 -12.03 -1.38
C GLY A 194 2.88 -13.00 -1.50
N GLY A 195 2.93 -13.73 -2.63
CA GLY A 195 3.92 -14.77 -2.89
C GLY A 195 4.85 -14.49 -4.06
N TYR A 196 5.38 -15.55 -4.66
CA TYR A 196 6.28 -15.48 -5.81
C TYR A 196 5.64 -14.81 -7.04
N ASN A 197 4.31 -14.79 -7.12
CA ASN A 197 3.56 -14.13 -8.18
C ASN A 197 3.82 -12.62 -8.26
N MET A 198 4.17 -11.95 -7.16
CA MET A 198 4.38 -10.48 -7.11
C MET A 198 5.48 -9.97 -8.06
N VAL A 199 6.45 -10.84 -8.41
CA VAL A 199 7.56 -10.52 -9.33
C VAL A 199 7.39 -11.16 -10.71
N SER A 200 6.41 -12.04 -10.89
CA SER A 200 6.26 -12.88 -12.09
C SER A 200 6.05 -12.08 -13.38
N ASN A 201 5.17 -11.07 -13.35
CA ASN A 201 4.90 -10.21 -14.50
C ASN A 201 6.14 -9.41 -14.89
N MET A 202 6.85 -8.84 -13.92
CA MET A 202 8.08 -8.10 -14.16
C MET A 202 9.17 -9.02 -14.73
N ALA A 203 9.35 -10.21 -14.15
CA ALA A 203 10.29 -11.21 -14.65
C ALA A 203 9.99 -11.64 -16.10
N ALA A 204 8.70 -11.83 -16.42
CA ALA A 204 8.27 -12.14 -17.78
C ALA A 204 8.56 -11.00 -18.75
N ALA A 205 8.28 -9.77 -18.37
CA ALA A 205 8.54 -8.57 -19.16
C ALA A 205 10.03 -8.40 -19.47
N ILE A 206 10.88 -8.55 -18.46
CA ILE A 206 12.34 -8.50 -18.59
C ILE A 206 12.81 -9.58 -19.55
N ARG A 207 12.37 -10.84 -19.34
CA ARG A 207 12.75 -11.97 -20.18
C ARG A 207 12.34 -11.78 -21.64
N ASN A 208 11.18 -11.18 -21.88
CA ASN A 208 10.63 -10.96 -23.21
C ASN A 208 11.11 -9.66 -23.87
N GLY A 209 11.89 -8.82 -23.16
CA GLY A 209 12.33 -7.51 -23.66
C GLY A 209 11.19 -6.48 -23.79
N GLU A 210 10.09 -6.65 -23.04
CA GLU A 210 8.91 -5.77 -23.07
C GLU A 210 9.09 -4.50 -22.22
N ILE A 211 10.16 -4.41 -21.45
CA ILE A 211 10.46 -3.27 -20.57
C ILE A 211 11.95 -2.89 -20.67
N THR A 212 12.25 -1.59 -20.67
CA THR A 212 13.62 -1.07 -20.62
C THR A 212 14.09 -0.82 -19.19
N LYS A 213 15.40 -0.62 -18.97
CA LYS A 213 15.94 -0.38 -17.63
C LYS A 213 15.41 0.92 -17.03
N GLU A 214 15.22 1.93 -17.88
CA GLU A 214 14.67 3.23 -17.52
C GLU A 214 13.22 3.09 -17.05
N GLN A 215 12.38 2.35 -17.78
CA GLN A 215 10.99 2.07 -17.41
C GLN A 215 10.89 1.29 -16.09
N TYR A 216 11.77 0.30 -15.90
CA TYR A 216 11.88 -0.44 -14.66
C TYR A 216 12.31 0.46 -13.47
N ASN A 217 13.28 1.35 -13.67
CA ASN A 217 13.70 2.29 -12.63
C ASN A 217 12.59 3.31 -12.29
N LEU A 218 11.83 3.78 -13.29
CA LEU A 218 10.65 4.62 -13.09
C LEU A 218 9.58 3.90 -12.24
N TRP A 219 9.26 2.65 -12.56
CA TRP A 219 8.36 1.82 -11.76
C TRP A 219 8.81 1.77 -10.29
N PHE A 220 10.11 1.52 -10.05
CA PHE A 220 10.65 1.47 -8.70
C PHE A 220 10.59 2.84 -7.99
N ALA A 221 10.90 3.93 -8.70
CA ALA A 221 10.84 5.30 -8.18
C ALA A 221 9.41 5.70 -7.77
N ARG A 222 8.38 5.30 -8.53
CA ARG A 222 6.98 5.48 -8.12
C ARG A 222 6.72 4.90 -6.74
N TRP A 223 7.25 3.71 -6.45
CA TRP A 223 7.04 3.07 -5.15
C TRP A 223 7.77 3.79 -4.02
N ILE A 224 8.96 4.31 -4.24
CA ILE A 224 9.65 5.16 -3.26
C ILE A 224 8.78 6.37 -2.91
N ILE A 225 8.24 7.08 -3.91
CA ILE A 225 7.37 8.24 -3.69
C ILE A 225 6.06 7.84 -3.02
N ASN A 226 5.48 6.69 -3.38
CA ASN A 226 4.28 6.17 -2.75
C ASN A 226 4.51 5.91 -1.25
N ILE A 227 5.63 5.27 -0.91
CA ILE A 227 6.04 4.97 0.47
C ILE A 227 6.33 6.26 1.25
N ALA A 228 7.01 7.22 0.63
CA ALA A 228 7.36 8.48 1.28
C ALA A 228 6.13 9.29 1.74
N GLY A 229 5.04 9.27 0.98
CA GLY A 229 3.80 9.95 1.37
C GLY A 229 2.81 9.10 2.16
N LEU A 230 3.17 7.87 2.56
CA LEU A 230 2.35 7.08 3.48
C LEU A 230 2.18 7.82 4.80
N ASP A 231 0.97 7.75 5.33
CA ASP A 231 0.58 8.40 6.59
C ASP A 231 0.74 9.92 6.62
N GLY A 232 1.01 10.57 5.48
CA GLY A 232 1.10 12.02 5.36
C GLY A 232 -0.18 12.80 5.67
N HIS A 233 -1.31 12.10 5.84
CA HIS A 233 -2.56 12.66 6.33
C HIS A 233 -2.57 12.84 7.87
N ILE A 234 -1.68 12.16 8.59
CA ILE A 234 -1.51 12.24 10.04
C ILE A 234 -0.59 13.41 10.38
N ASN A 235 0.53 13.56 9.65
CA ASN A 235 1.46 14.68 9.79
C ASN A 235 1.91 15.15 8.40
N HIS A 236 1.75 16.44 8.14
CA HIS A 236 2.03 17.07 6.85
C HIS A 236 3.50 17.53 6.72
N LYS A 237 4.28 17.41 7.80
CA LYS A 237 5.65 17.92 7.91
C LYS A 237 6.70 16.90 7.43
N GLY A 238 6.70 16.58 6.15
CA GLY A 238 7.66 15.63 5.57
C GLY A 238 7.14 14.19 5.52
N SER A 239 8.05 13.21 5.54
CA SER A 239 7.69 11.78 5.52
C SER A 239 7.74 11.20 6.92
N ILE A 240 6.64 10.60 7.38
CA ILE A 240 6.60 9.87 8.65
C ILE A 240 7.10 8.43 8.46
N TYR A 241 6.77 7.84 7.31
CA TYR A 241 6.90 6.40 7.09
C TYR A 241 8.26 5.99 6.49
N LEU A 242 8.84 6.80 5.59
CA LEU A 242 10.13 6.47 4.97
C LEU A 242 11.28 6.80 5.92
N THR A 243 11.42 5.93 6.92
CA THR A 243 12.44 5.93 7.98
C THR A 243 13.68 5.15 7.56
N GLU A 244 14.74 5.19 8.37
CA GLU A 244 15.99 4.48 8.09
C GLU A 244 15.78 2.96 7.93
N PRO A 245 15.05 2.26 8.81
CA PRO A 245 14.81 0.82 8.62
C PRO A 245 14.03 0.50 7.34
N VAL A 246 13.10 1.38 6.94
CA VAL A 246 12.32 1.23 5.70
C VAL A 246 13.20 1.45 4.48
N ALA A 247 14.05 2.48 4.48
CA ALA A 247 15.00 2.74 3.41
C ALA A 247 15.98 1.57 3.21
N ASN A 248 16.47 0.97 4.30
CA ASN A 248 17.32 -0.21 4.24
C ASN A 248 16.61 -1.41 3.60
N CYS A 249 15.32 -1.62 3.90
CA CYS A 249 14.52 -2.66 3.25
C CYS A 249 14.25 -2.36 1.77
N ILE A 250 13.98 -1.10 1.41
CA ILE A 250 13.83 -0.67 0.01
C ILE A 250 15.10 -0.97 -0.78
N TRP A 251 16.28 -0.66 -0.24
CA TRP A 251 17.54 -0.91 -0.94
C TRP A 251 17.90 -2.39 -1.01
N ALA A 252 17.60 -3.17 0.03
CA ALA A 252 17.74 -4.62 -0.02
C ALA A 252 16.83 -5.23 -1.10
N LEU A 253 15.56 -4.81 -1.16
CA LEU A 253 14.65 -5.25 -2.21
C LEU A 253 15.11 -4.79 -3.61
N LYS A 254 15.60 -3.56 -3.75
CA LYS A 254 16.14 -3.06 -5.03
C LYS A 254 17.31 -3.89 -5.51
N LEU A 255 18.20 -4.30 -4.61
CA LEU A 255 19.33 -5.17 -4.93
C LEU A 255 18.84 -6.48 -5.54
N GLU A 256 17.86 -7.13 -4.91
CA GLU A 256 17.32 -8.40 -5.40
C GLU A 256 16.56 -8.24 -6.72
N LEU A 257 15.79 -7.15 -6.89
CA LEU A 257 15.12 -6.87 -8.15
C LEU A 257 16.12 -6.51 -9.28
N ASP A 258 17.25 -5.88 -8.96
CA ASP A 258 18.32 -5.66 -9.93
C ASP A 258 19.02 -6.96 -10.34
N GLN A 259 19.11 -7.96 -9.45
CA GLN A 259 19.53 -9.31 -9.84
C GLN A 259 18.50 -9.99 -10.75
N LEU A 260 17.20 -9.75 -10.54
CA LEU A 260 16.15 -10.23 -11.45
C LEU A 260 16.31 -9.66 -12.86
N TRP A 261 16.74 -8.40 -12.99
CA TRP A 261 17.06 -7.78 -14.27
C TRP A 261 18.15 -8.53 -15.03
N LEU A 262 19.18 -8.99 -14.32
CA LEU A 262 20.30 -9.73 -14.90
C LEU A 262 19.97 -11.21 -15.14
N ASN A 263 19.12 -11.78 -14.28
CA ASN A 263 18.70 -13.17 -14.32
C ASN A 263 17.19 -13.28 -14.01
N PRO A 264 16.32 -13.43 -15.03
CA PRO A 264 14.87 -13.53 -14.83
C PRO A 264 14.38 -14.73 -13.99
N LYS A 265 15.27 -15.66 -13.61
CA LYS A 265 14.98 -16.77 -12.68
C LYS A 265 15.42 -16.49 -11.23
N HIS A 266 15.93 -15.30 -10.95
CA HIS A 266 16.39 -14.91 -9.62
C HIS A 266 15.26 -14.97 -8.60
N GLN A 267 15.51 -15.59 -7.45
CA GLN A 267 14.52 -15.79 -6.39
C GLN A 267 14.43 -14.56 -5.47
N VAL A 268 13.86 -13.47 -6.00
CA VAL A 268 13.75 -12.17 -5.29
C VAL A 268 13.16 -12.33 -3.90
N ILE A 269 12.03 -13.03 -3.78
CA ILE A 269 11.29 -13.17 -2.52
C ILE A 269 12.11 -13.94 -1.48
N ASP A 270 12.75 -15.04 -1.87
CA ASP A 270 13.55 -15.86 -0.96
C ASP A 270 14.76 -15.11 -0.42
N ASN A 271 15.46 -14.37 -1.28
CA ASN A 271 16.64 -13.60 -0.88
C ASN A 271 16.27 -12.38 -0.06
N TYR A 272 15.15 -11.71 -0.38
CA TYR A 272 14.64 -10.63 0.45
C TYR A 272 14.24 -11.12 1.84
N LEU A 273 13.57 -12.28 1.94
CA LEU A 273 13.28 -12.90 3.25
C LEU A 273 14.55 -13.28 4.01
N ALA A 274 15.60 -13.76 3.33
CA ALA A 274 16.89 -14.04 3.96
C ALA A 274 17.59 -12.77 4.49
N PHE A 275 17.43 -11.63 3.80
CA PHE A 275 17.83 -10.33 4.35
C PHE A 275 17.03 -10.00 5.63
N ARG A 276 15.72 -10.23 5.61
CA ARG A 276 14.82 -9.98 6.75
C ARG A 276 15.12 -10.88 7.94
N GLU A 277 15.48 -12.15 7.72
CA GLU A 277 15.97 -13.08 8.76
C GLU A 277 17.17 -12.50 9.49
N LYS A 278 18.17 -12.03 8.75
CA LYS A 278 19.38 -11.41 9.32
C LYS A 278 19.06 -10.12 10.05
N GLN A 279 18.21 -9.27 9.49
CA GLN A 279 17.83 -7.99 10.09
C GLN A 279 17.09 -8.17 11.44
N LEU A 280 16.24 -9.19 11.53
CA LEU A 280 15.47 -9.51 12.73
C LEU A 280 16.20 -10.48 13.67
N GLU A 281 17.37 -11.00 13.30
CA GLU A 281 18.11 -12.03 14.02
C GLU A 281 17.27 -13.30 14.32
N VAL A 282 16.47 -13.72 13.34
CA VAL A 282 15.61 -14.91 13.44
C VAL A 282 16.10 -16.05 12.55
N ASN A 283 15.70 -17.28 12.86
CA ASN A 283 16.22 -18.49 12.21
C ASN A 283 15.31 -19.11 11.14
N ASN A 284 14.21 -18.45 10.79
CA ASN A 284 13.21 -18.98 9.86
C ASN A 284 12.51 -17.89 9.04
N LYS A 285 12.40 -18.11 7.73
CA LYS A 285 11.74 -17.26 6.75
C LYS A 285 10.28 -16.95 7.10
N TYR A 286 9.56 -17.88 7.73
CA TYR A 286 8.20 -17.62 8.19
C TYR A 286 8.16 -16.53 9.28
N ILE A 287 9.09 -16.56 10.23
CA ILE A 287 9.22 -15.54 11.28
C ILE A 287 9.63 -14.20 10.64
N ALA A 288 10.55 -14.22 9.69
CA ALA A 288 10.95 -13.02 8.95
C ALA A 288 9.80 -12.41 8.12
N TYR A 289 8.97 -13.26 7.53
CA TYR A 289 7.73 -12.91 6.85
C TYR A 289 6.73 -12.23 7.80
N LEU A 290 6.49 -12.78 8.99
CA LEU A 290 5.64 -12.15 9.99
C LEU A 290 6.20 -10.78 10.39
N GLY A 291 7.51 -10.67 10.60
CA GLY A 291 8.17 -9.39 10.87
C GLY A 291 7.99 -8.37 9.74
N ALA A 292 8.00 -8.79 8.47
CA ALA A 292 7.71 -7.93 7.32
C ALA A 292 6.25 -7.45 7.28
N ILE A 293 5.28 -8.34 7.46
CA ILE A 293 3.85 -7.97 7.52
C ILE A 293 3.57 -7.03 8.71
N MET A 294 4.19 -7.27 9.86
CA MET A 294 4.07 -6.42 11.04
C MET A 294 4.83 -5.09 10.92
N ARG A 295 5.64 -4.92 9.86
CA ARG A 295 6.55 -3.78 9.65
C ARG A 295 7.48 -3.56 10.84
N GLN A 296 8.03 -4.64 11.39
CA GLN A 296 9.02 -4.61 12.45
C GLN A 296 10.41 -4.77 11.84
N TYR A 297 11.43 -4.13 12.42
CA TYR A 297 12.77 -4.07 11.82
C TYR A 297 13.91 -4.38 12.78
N SER A 298 13.61 -4.58 14.07
CA SER A 298 14.63 -4.73 15.11
C SER A 298 14.78 -6.17 15.60
N PRO A 299 15.99 -6.56 16.04
CA PRO A 299 16.22 -7.85 16.68
C PRO A 299 15.31 -8.11 17.89
N THR A 300 15.04 -7.08 18.72
CA THR A 300 14.12 -7.19 19.86
C THR A 300 12.74 -7.67 19.42
N LYS A 301 12.22 -7.13 18.31
CA LYS A 301 10.93 -7.56 17.76
C LYS A 301 11.02 -8.93 17.10
N GLY A 302 12.14 -9.25 16.46
CA GLY A 302 12.42 -10.61 15.98
C GLY A 302 12.35 -11.65 17.10
N LEU A 303 12.95 -11.36 18.25
CA LEU A 303 12.90 -12.21 19.44
C LEU A 303 11.48 -12.39 19.99
N GLU A 304 10.65 -11.34 20.02
CA GLU A 304 9.24 -11.45 20.42
C GLU A 304 8.44 -12.39 19.51
N ILE A 305 8.64 -12.29 18.18
CA ILE A 305 7.97 -13.16 17.20
C ILE A 305 8.49 -14.59 17.31
N GLN A 306 9.80 -14.76 17.46
CA GLN A 306 10.42 -16.09 17.59
C GLN A 306 9.99 -16.79 18.88
N THR A 307 9.93 -16.09 20.01
CA THR A 307 9.44 -16.64 21.27
C THR A 307 7.99 -17.11 21.16
N TRP A 308 7.14 -16.34 20.47
CA TRP A 308 5.77 -16.78 20.16
C TRP A 308 5.77 -18.07 19.33
N PHE A 309 6.56 -18.12 18.26
CA PHE A 309 6.60 -19.30 17.38
C PHE A 309 7.10 -20.55 18.12
N GLU A 310 8.12 -20.41 18.96
CA GLU A 310 8.68 -21.50 19.77
C GLU A 310 7.73 -21.96 20.89
N SER A 311 6.78 -21.13 21.30
CA SER A 311 5.75 -21.50 22.28
C SER A 311 4.66 -22.41 21.71
N LEU A 312 4.50 -22.44 20.38
CA LEU A 312 3.57 -23.33 19.69
C LEU A 312 4.05 -24.78 19.75
N SER A 313 3.13 -25.74 19.71
CA SER A 313 3.48 -27.15 19.55
C SER A 313 4.21 -27.39 18.22
N GLN A 314 5.02 -28.45 18.15
CA GLN A 314 5.74 -28.79 16.92
C GLN A 314 4.80 -29.01 15.72
N SER A 315 3.60 -29.54 15.96
CA SER A 315 2.57 -29.72 14.92
C SER A 315 2.08 -28.37 14.40
N GLU A 316 1.77 -27.42 15.29
CA GLU A 316 1.34 -26.08 14.90
C GLU A 316 2.45 -25.32 14.16
N GLN A 317 3.70 -25.42 14.63
CA GLN A 317 4.85 -24.82 13.93
C GLN A 317 4.97 -25.33 12.49
N GLN A 318 4.85 -26.65 12.29
CA GLN A 318 4.91 -27.27 10.96
C GLN A 318 3.73 -26.86 10.08
N GLU A 319 2.52 -26.84 10.64
CA GLU A 319 1.31 -26.40 9.94
C GLU A 319 1.46 -24.95 9.46
N ARG A 320 1.89 -24.03 10.33
CA ARG A 320 2.09 -22.62 9.98
C ARG A 320 3.15 -22.44 8.89
N ILE A 321 4.26 -23.16 8.98
CA ILE A 321 5.30 -23.15 7.92
C ILE A 321 4.75 -23.69 6.60
N GLN A 322 3.95 -24.76 6.64
CA GLN A 322 3.38 -25.37 5.45
C GLN A 322 2.37 -24.43 4.77
N VAL A 323 1.47 -23.82 5.54
CA VAL A 323 0.53 -22.80 5.03
C VAL A 323 1.29 -21.63 4.41
N PHE A 324 2.36 -21.16 5.05
CA PHE A 324 3.21 -20.09 4.49
C PHE A 324 3.83 -20.50 3.14
N LYS A 325 4.38 -21.71 3.00
CA LYS A 325 4.93 -22.20 1.73
C LYS A 325 3.86 -22.28 0.65
N GLU A 326 2.70 -22.82 0.99
CA GLU A 326 1.56 -22.91 0.07
C GLU A 326 1.10 -21.52 -0.39
N GLN A 327 1.06 -20.53 0.52
CA GLN A 327 0.75 -19.16 0.15
C GLN A 327 1.78 -18.57 -0.81
N LEU A 328 3.07 -18.79 -0.59
CA LEU A 328 4.11 -18.29 -1.50
C LEU A 328 3.96 -18.86 -2.92
N GLU A 329 3.57 -20.13 -3.05
CA GLU A 329 3.48 -20.85 -4.32
C GLU A 329 2.13 -20.68 -5.04
N GLN A 330 1.01 -20.79 -4.32
CA GLN A 330 -0.33 -20.94 -4.89
C GLN A 330 -1.07 -19.62 -5.10
N THR A 331 -0.57 -18.53 -4.52
CA THR A 331 -1.19 -17.21 -4.63
C THR A 331 -1.08 -16.70 -6.06
N LYS A 332 -2.12 -16.86 -6.87
CA LYS A 332 -2.18 -16.34 -8.25
C LYS A 332 -2.30 -14.81 -8.26
N VAL A 333 -3.10 -14.26 -7.33
CA VAL A 333 -3.35 -12.83 -7.17
C VAL A 333 -2.98 -12.43 -5.75
N THR A 334 -2.12 -11.41 -5.64
CA THR A 334 -1.64 -10.90 -4.35
C THR A 334 -2.82 -10.46 -3.48
N PRO A 335 -2.94 -10.94 -2.23
CA PRO A 335 -3.90 -10.44 -1.28
C PRO A 335 -3.73 -8.94 -1.06
N THR A 336 -4.73 -8.29 -0.48
CA THR A 336 -4.66 -6.87 -0.15
C THR A 336 -5.03 -6.62 1.30
N PHE A 337 -4.40 -5.61 1.90
CA PHE A 337 -4.56 -5.18 3.29
C PHE A 337 -4.14 -6.18 4.37
N LYS A 338 -3.29 -7.15 4.05
CA LYS A 338 -2.80 -8.10 5.05
C LYS A 338 -1.92 -7.43 6.13
N PRO A 339 -0.93 -6.58 5.79
CA PRO A 339 -0.12 -5.86 6.79
C PRO A 339 -0.94 -4.95 7.73
N PRO A 340 -1.91 -4.15 7.22
CA PRO A 340 -2.81 -3.38 8.07
C PRO A 340 -3.52 -4.14 9.20
N VAL A 341 -3.85 -5.43 9.05
CA VAL A 341 -4.48 -6.21 10.14
C VAL A 341 -3.55 -6.29 11.35
N LEU A 342 -2.31 -6.76 11.15
CA LEU A 342 -1.33 -6.87 12.23
C LEU A 342 -0.96 -5.51 12.81
N VAL A 343 -0.72 -4.52 11.96
CA VAL A 343 -0.41 -3.15 12.40
C VAL A 343 -1.55 -2.59 13.26
N SER A 344 -2.81 -2.80 12.87
CA SER A 344 -3.97 -2.35 13.64
C SER A 344 -4.11 -3.09 14.98
N LEU A 345 -3.82 -4.40 15.06
CA LEU A 345 -3.81 -5.15 16.32
C LEU A 345 -2.81 -4.55 17.32
N LEU A 346 -1.58 -4.26 16.86
CA LEU A 346 -0.56 -3.63 17.69
C LEU A 346 -0.99 -2.23 18.15
N GLN A 347 -1.59 -1.44 17.26
CA GLN A 347 -2.11 -0.11 17.59
C GLN A 347 -3.34 -0.16 18.53
N LEU A 348 -4.03 -1.30 18.62
CA LEU A 348 -5.07 -1.58 19.62
C LEU A 348 -4.48 -2.08 20.95
N GLY A 349 -3.16 -1.99 21.12
CA GLY A 349 -2.45 -2.34 22.34
C GLY A 349 -2.23 -3.85 22.53
N CYS A 350 -2.41 -4.68 21.51
CA CYS A 350 -2.03 -6.09 21.60
C CYS A 350 -0.51 -6.21 21.72
N LEU A 351 -0.06 -7.12 22.59
CA LEU A 351 1.33 -7.58 22.57
C LEU A 351 1.57 -8.38 21.28
N VAL A 352 2.85 -8.49 20.88
CA VAL A 352 3.24 -9.22 19.67
C VAL A 352 2.69 -10.65 19.64
N PRO A 353 2.79 -11.47 20.70
CA PRO A 353 2.24 -12.84 20.70
C PRO A 353 0.72 -12.89 20.47
N ASP A 354 -0.05 -12.00 21.12
CA ASP A 354 -1.50 -11.96 20.97
C ASP A 354 -1.91 -11.53 19.57
N ALA A 355 -1.22 -10.51 19.03
CA ALA A 355 -1.46 -10.02 17.68
C ALA A 355 -1.19 -11.11 16.63
N LEU A 356 -0.10 -11.86 16.78
CA LEU A 356 0.26 -12.96 15.88
C LEU A 356 -0.74 -14.12 15.97
N THR A 357 -1.18 -14.46 17.17
CA THR A 357 -2.16 -15.52 17.37
C THR A 357 -3.47 -15.19 16.67
N ILE A 358 -4.05 -14.00 16.94
CA ILE A 358 -5.28 -13.53 16.30
C ILE A 358 -5.10 -13.46 14.77
N PHE A 359 -3.99 -12.89 14.29
CA PHE A 359 -3.75 -12.72 12.87
C PHE A 359 -3.64 -14.05 12.12
N THR A 360 -2.89 -15.01 12.65
CA THR A 360 -2.66 -16.30 11.97
C THR A 360 -3.92 -17.16 11.93
N GLU A 361 -4.84 -17.00 12.90
CA GLU A 361 -6.18 -17.57 12.78
C GLU A 361 -7.00 -16.88 11.69
N ILE A 362 -6.97 -15.54 11.61
CA ILE A 362 -7.72 -14.78 10.59
C ILE A 362 -7.23 -15.19 9.21
N GLU A 363 -5.92 -15.32 9.05
CA GLU A 363 -5.26 -15.71 7.83
C GLU A 363 -5.67 -17.11 7.38
N SER A 364 -5.66 -18.09 8.29
CA SER A 364 -6.06 -19.48 8.00
C SER A 364 -7.52 -19.56 7.57
N GLN A 365 -8.43 -18.96 8.34
CA GLN A 365 -9.86 -18.95 8.02
C GLN A 365 -10.14 -18.23 6.69
N ALA A 366 -9.48 -17.09 6.44
CA ALA A 366 -9.63 -16.34 5.20
C ALA A 366 -9.17 -17.15 3.97
N ALA A 367 -8.06 -17.88 4.08
CA ALA A 367 -7.57 -18.72 2.99
C ALA A 367 -8.56 -19.85 2.64
N GLN A 368 -9.15 -20.49 3.66
CA GLN A 368 -10.16 -21.53 3.46
C GLN A 368 -11.43 -20.99 2.80
N ILE A 369 -11.96 -19.87 3.32
CA ILE A 369 -13.16 -19.21 2.79
C ILE A 369 -12.95 -18.78 1.34
N TYR A 370 -11.79 -18.17 1.04
CA TYR A 370 -11.46 -17.70 -0.30
C TYR A 370 -11.35 -18.86 -1.30
N THR A 371 -10.66 -19.94 -0.92
CA THR A 371 -10.54 -21.15 -1.76
C THR A 371 -11.91 -21.75 -2.06
N ALA A 372 -12.77 -21.87 -1.05
CA ALA A 372 -14.14 -22.36 -1.23
C ALA A 372 -14.99 -21.41 -2.09
N ALA A 373 -14.83 -20.10 -1.95
CA ALA A 373 -15.56 -19.10 -2.74
C ALA A 373 -15.17 -19.12 -4.23
N ILE A 374 -13.89 -19.34 -4.54
CA ILE A 374 -13.43 -19.57 -5.92
C ILE A 374 -14.01 -20.88 -6.47
N ALA A 375 -13.89 -21.98 -5.72
CA ALA A 375 -14.38 -23.29 -6.17
C ALA A 375 -15.88 -23.30 -6.49
N ASN A 376 -16.65 -22.50 -5.75
CA ASN A 376 -18.11 -22.34 -5.95
C ASN A 376 -18.49 -21.21 -6.91
N GLY A 377 -17.54 -20.54 -7.55
CA GLY A 377 -17.79 -19.45 -8.52
C GLY A 377 -18.34 -18.16 -7.90
N ARG A 378 -18.28 -18.00 -6.58
CA ARG A 378 -18.71 -16.77 -5.88
C ARG A 378 -17.71 -15.63 -6.07
N VAL A 379 -16.43 -15.96 -6.21
CA VAL A 379 -15.32 -15.02 -6.44
C VAL A 379 -14.53 -15.49 -7.66
N SER A 380 -14.16 -14.56 -8.55
CA SER A 380 -13.30 -14.88 -9.71
C SER A 380 -11.88 -15.19 -9.26
N GLU A 381 -11.17 -16.08 -9.97
CA GLU A 381 -9.75 -16.34 -9.73
C GLU A 381 -8.86 -15.08 -9.88
N SER A 382 -9.34 -14.07 -10.60
CA SER A 382 -8.64 -12.80 -10.80
C SER A 382 -8.87 -11.77 -9.68
N THR A 383 -9.82 -12.03 -8.78
CA THR A 383 -10.22 -11.09 -7.72
C THR A 383 -9.37 -11.35 -6.47
N PRO A 384 -8.57 -10.40 -5.97
CA PRO A 384 -7.73 -10.62 -4.80
C PRO A 384 -8.55 -10.86 -3.52
N LEU A 385 -8.05 -11.72 -2.63
CA LEU A 385 -8.50 -11.77 -1.24
C LEU A 385 -8.15 -10.45 -0.54
N SER A 386 -9.16 -9.74 -0.04
CA SER A 386 -8.98 -8.45 0.62
C SER A 386 -9.33 -8.53 2.11
N TYR A 387 -8.33 -8.24 2.95
CA TYR A 387 -8.46 -8.12 4.41
C TYR A 387 -9.00 -6.75 4.85
N ARG A 388 -9.37 -5.90 3.89
CA ARG A 388 -9.72 -4.50 4.13
C ARG A 388 -10.71 -4.30 5.28
N ASN A 389 -11.83 -5.03 5.29
CA ASN A 389 -12.86 -4.80 6.32
C ASN A 389 -12.46 -5.35 7.68
N VAL A 390 -11.48 -6.27 7.76
CA VAL A 390 -10.96 -6.75 9.05
C VAL A 390 -9.71 -5.98 9.49
N ALA A 391 -9.13 -5.15 8.63
CA ALA A 391 -7.96 -4.35 8.95
C ALA A 391 -8.27 -3.05 9.70
N PHE A 392 -9.51 -2.56 9.64
CA PHE A 392 -9.91 -1.32 10.31
C PHE A 392 -10.12 -1.54 11.80
N LYS A 393 -9.63 -0.62 12.63
CA LYS A 393 -9.67 -0.74 14.10
C LYS A 393 -11.09 -0.93 14.64
N GLU A 394 -12.06 -0.25 14.03
CA GLU A 394 -13.47 -0.28 14.42
C GLU A 394 -14.09 -1.67 14.23
N LEU A 395 -13.61 -2.43 13.24
CA LEU A 395 -14.08 -3.77 12.93
C LEU A 395 -13.17 -4.85 13.54
N LEU A 396 -11.89 -4.54 13.75
CA LEU A 396 -10.91 -5.44 14.33
C LEU A 396 -10.98 -5.48 15.86
N SER A 397 -11.37 -4.38 16.52
CA SER A 397 -11.52 -4.35 17.98
C SER A 397 -12.58 -5.34 18.47
N PRO A 398 -13.78 -5.44 17.87
CA PRO A 398 -14.74 -6.49 18.23
C PRO A 398 -14.21 -7.91 18.00
N ILE A 399 -13.46 -8.16 16.91
CA ILE A 399 -12.83 -9.47 16.65
C ILE A 399 -11.84 -9.81 17.76
N LYS A 400 -10.94 -8.87 18.11
CA LYS A 400 -9.98 -9.02 19.20
C LYS A 400 -10.68 -9.31 20.53
N ASP A 401 -11.72 -8.55 20.85
CA ASP A 401 -12.45 -8.71 22.11
C ASP A 401 -13.19 -10.05 22.18
N PHE A 402 -13.76 -10.50 21.05
CA PHE A 402 -14.37 -11.83 20.94
C PHE A 402 -13.33 -12.93 21.14
N TYR A 403 -12.18 -12.83 20.48
CA TYR A 403 -11.09 -13.81 20.61
C TYR A 403 -10.59 -13.89 22.05
N ASN A 404 -10.37 -12.76 22.72
CA ASN A 404 -9.91 -12.73 24.11
C ASN A 404 -10.91 -13.37 25.09
N ARG A 405 -12.21 -13.38 24.76
CA ARG A 405 -13.25 -14.01 25.58
C ARG A 405 -13.39 -15.51 25.30
N ASN A 406 -13.36 -15.90 24.03
CA ASN A 406 -13.76 -17.23 23.58
C ASN A 406 -12.60 -18.13 23.16
N HIS A 407 -11.40 -17.57 22.98
CA HIS A 407 -10.23 -18.24 22.42
C HIS A 407 -10.50 -18.86 21.03
N CYS A 408 -11.34 -18.19 20.24
CA CYS A 408 -11.61 -18.50 18.84
C CYS A 408 -12.07 -17.24 18.10
N LEU A 409 -11.96 -17.24 16.77
CA LEU A 409 -12.47 -16.13 15.95
C LEU A 409 -13.99 -16.17 15.76
N PRO A 410 -14.63 -15.00 15.60
CA PRO A 410 -15.99 -14.97 15.05
C PRO A 410 -16.01 -15.54 13.63
N GLU A 411 -17.18 -15.97 13.17
CA GLU A 411 -17.32 -16.46 11.80
C GLU A 411 -17.01 -15.35 10.77
N LEU A 412 -16.12 -15.69 9.84
CA LEU A 412 -15.78 -14.82 8.72
C LEU A 412 -16.46 -15.33 7.44
N THR A 413 -16.79 -14.42 6.53
CA THR A 413 -17.29 -14.71 5.18
C THR A 413 -16.60 -13.81 4.16
N ILE A 414 -16.87 -14.02 2.87
CA ILE A 414 -16.31 -13.21 1.79
C ILE A 414 -17.40 -12.78 0.80
N ASN A 415 -17.39 -11.53 0.34
CA ASN A 415 -18.33 -11.11 -0.72
C ASN A 415 -17.82 -11.45 -2.12
N SER A 416 -18.62 -11.15 -3.15
CA SER A 416 -18.27 -11.40 -4.56
C SER A 416 -17.04 -10.63 -5.04
N ASP A 417 -16.72 -9.53 -4.36
CA ASP A 417 -15.59 -8.67 -4.69
C ASP A 417 -14.31 -9.07 -3.92
N GLY A 418 -14.32 -10.20 -3.20
CA GLY A 418 -13.16 -10.75 -2.50
C GLY A 418 -12.89 -10.11 -1.14
N TYR A 419 -13.77 -9.26 -0.61
CA TYR A 419 -13.59 -8.66 0.72
C TYR A 419 -14.02 -9.63 1.82
N LEU A 420 -13.12 -9.87 2.78
CA LEU A 420 -13.40 -10.58 4.01
C LEU A 420 -14.35 -9.75 4.88
N ILE A 421 -15.34 -10.37 5.52
CA ILE A 421 -16.41 -9.74 6.30
C ILE A 421 -16.63 -10.56 7.57
N VAL A 422 -16.84 -9.89 8.70
CA VAL A 422 -17.31 -10.53 9.94
C VAL A 422 -18.82 -10.66 9.89
N THR A 423 -19.38 -11.85 10.15
CA THR A 423 -20.84 -12.01 10.15
C THR A 423 -21.48 -11.24 11.31
N ALA A 424 -22.55 -10.51 11.04
CA ALA A 424 -23.21 -9.66 12.05
C ALA A 424 -23.78 -10.49 13.21
N GLU A 425 -24.22 -11.72 12.93
CA GLU A 425 -24.73 -12.68 13.92
C GLU A 425 -23.65 -13.03 14.95
N ALA A 426 -22.40 -13.22 14.50
CA ALA A 426 -21.26 -13.50 15.39
C ALA A 426 -20.91 -12.36 16.36
N LEU A 427 -21.33 -11.12 16.06
CA LEU A 427 -21.15 -9.95 16.93
C LEU A 427 -22.43 -9.57 17.70
N GLN A 428 -23.60 -10.08 17.31
CA GLN A 428 -24.91 -9.72 17.88
C GLN A 428 -25.46 -10.71 18.91
N GLU A 429 -25.05 -11.99 18.91
CA GLU A 429 -25.50 -12.97 19.92
C GLU A 429 -25.25 -12.49 21.37
N GLU A 430 -24.33 -11.53 21.58
CA GLU A 430 -23.98 -11.00 22.90
C GLU A 430 -24.87 -9.86 23.44
N ASN A 431 -25.60 -9.10 22.61
CA ASN A 431 -26.49 -8.04 23.14
C ASN A 431 -27.78 -8.62 23.76
N THR A 432 -28.08 -9.88 23.46
CA THR A 432 -29.25 -10.59 23.99
C THR A 432 -28.92 -11.26 25.32
N VAL A 433 -27.70 -11.79 25.49
CA VAL A 433 -27.27 -12.45 26.74
C VAL A 433 -27.01 -11.44 27.87
N LYS A 434 -26.52 -10.22 27.57
CA LYS A 434 -26.36 -9.15 28.57
C LYS A 434 -27.67 -8.49 29.04
N LYS A 435 -28.82 -8.83 28.44
CA LYS A 435 -30.16 -8.41 28.91
C LYS A 435 -30.86 -9.47 29.77
N VAL A 436 -30.24 -10.63 29.96
CA VAL A 436 -30.78 -11.74 30.75
C VAL A 436 -29.76 -12.15 31.82
N VAL A 437 -29.29 -11.19 32.63
CA VAL A 437 -28.70 -11.44 33.96
C VAL A 437 -29.13 -10.31 34.89
#